data_AF-A0A4V3SJU7-F1
#
_entry.id   AF-A0A4V3SJU7-F1
#
_cell.length_a   1.000
_cell.length_b   1.000
_cell.length_c   1.000
_cell.angle_alpha   90.00
_cell.angle_beta   90.00
_cell.angle_gamma   90.00
#
_symmetry.space_group_name_H-M   'P 1'
#
loop_
_entity.id
_entity.type
_entity.pdbx_description
1 polymer ?
#
loop_
_entity_poly.entity_id
_entity_poly.type
_entity_poly.pdbx_seq_one_letter_code
_entity_poly.pdbx_strand_id
1 'polypeptide(L)'
;MKDADVASSSDEEEDQTAADSSHTEKSGRIPPQLRNFHDPLAASRFEEYYLNLVTQEFGDDLYSIRDAKDFDPARSMPMLVRALKQGVNIFDPDEKRMLISSLSKGEGE
;
A
#
# COMPACT_ATOMS: atom_id res chain seq x y z
N MET A 1 -0.70 -46.92 19.59
CA MET A 1 -1.87 -46.16 19.10
C MET A 1 -2.55 -45.54 20.29
N LYS A 2 -3.03 -44.30 20.33
CA LYS A 2 -2.93 -43.10 19.48
C LYS A 2 -3.60 -42.01 20.33
N ASP A 3 -3.17 -40.79 20.12
CA ASP A 3 -3.43 -39.57 20.89
C ASP A 3 -4.90 -39.16 21.05
N ALA A 4 -5.08 -38.26 22.02
CA ALA A 4 -5.91 -37.04 21.99
C ALA A 4 -7.44 -37.13 22.12
N ASP A 5 -7.94 -36.57 23.22
CA ASP A 5 -9.18 -35.78 23.31
C ASP A 5 -8.89 -34.64 24.32
N VAL A 6 -8.56 -33.41 23.90
CA VAL A 6 -9.41 -32.31 23.40
C VAL A 6 -10.59 -31.96 24.31
N ALA A 7 -10.37 -30.96 25.17
CA ALA A 7 -11.44 -30.15 25.74
C ALA A 7 -11.09 -28.68 25.46
N SER A 8 -11.74 -28.18 24.42
CA SER A 8 -11.77 -26.79 23.98
C SER A 8 -12.81 -26.01 24.77
N SER A 9 -12.43 -24.86 25.29
CA SER A 9 -13.30 -23.74 25.66
C SER A 9 -12.47 -22.49 25.33
N SER A 10 -12.74 -21.70 24.29
CA SER A 10 -13.83 -20.72 24.19
C SER A 10 -13.89 -19.89 25.48
N ASP A 11 -13.80 -18.57 25.50
CA ASP A 11 -13.93 -17.52 24.49
C ASP A 11 -13.64 -16.24 25.30
N GLU A 12 -12.63 -15.44 24.93
CA GLU A 12 -12.44 -14.11 25.50
C GLU A 12 -12.24 -13.13 24.34
N GLU A 13 -13.39 -12.66 23.85
CA GLU A 13 -13.60 -11.44 23.09
C GLU A 13 -13.07 -10.24 23.89
N GLU A 14 -11.90 -9.70 23.51
CA GLU A 14 -11.57 -8.31 23.80
C GLU A 14 -11.99 -7.45 22.61
N ASP A 15 -13.28 -7.08 22.64
CA ASP A 15 -13.77 -5.84 22.05
C ASP A 15 -13.20 -4.66 22.83
N GLN A 16 -12.40 -3.84 22.16
CA GLN A 16 -12.28 -2.42 22.49
C GLN A 16 -12.00 -1.59 21.25
N THR A 17 -13.13 -1.26 20.63
CA THR A 17 -13.43 -0.10 19.80
C THR A 17 -12.51 1.14 19.91
N ALA A 18 -12.19 1.64 18.71
CA ALA A 18 -12.26 3.04 18.27
C ALA A 18 -11.39 4.11 18.96
N ALA A 19 -10.26 4.41 18.32
CA ALA A 19 -9.77 5.76 17.98
C ALA A 19 -8.56 5.56 17.04
N ASP A 20 -8.34 6.27 15.96
CA ASP A 20 -8.98 7.42 15.34
C ASP A 20 -8.16 7.68 14.05
N SER A 21 -8.81 8.28 13.06
CA SER A 21 -8.19 8.85 11.84
C SER A 21 -7.59 7.86 10.82
N SER A 22 -8.07 7.75 9.58
CA SER A 22 -8.87 8.68 8.81
C SER A 22 -9.33 7.98 7.54
N HIS A 23 -10.61 8.15 7.22
CA HIS A 23 -11.14 8.28 5.87
C HIS A 23 -10.25 7.82 4.72
N THR A 24 -10.77 6.83 3.99
CA THR A 24 -10.67 6.72 2.54
C THR A 24 -10.94 8.09 1.89
N GLU A 25 -9.94 8.97 1.90
CA GLU A 25 -9.92 10.16 1.07
C GLU A 25 -9.73 9.68 -0.36
N LYS A 26 -10.86 9.68 -1.07
CA LYS A 26 -10.96 9.50 -2.51
C LYS A 26 -9.73 10.09 -3.20
N SER A 27 -9.05 9.23 -3.95
CA SER A 27 -8.31 9.49 -5.18
C SER A 27 -7.69 10.90 -5.28
N GLY A 28 -6.38 10.98 -5.01
CA GLY A 28 -5.56 12.11 -5.41
C GLY A 28 -4.84 12.86 -4.30
N ARG A 29 -5.13 12.62 -3.01
CA ARG A 29 -4.48 13.33 -1.91
C ARG A 29 -3.36 12.54 -1.25
N ILE A 30 -2.16 13.12 -1.23
CA ILE A 30 -0.99 12.54 -0.55
C ILE A 30 -1.24 12.50 0.97
N PRO A 31 -1.07 11.33 1.61
CA PRO A 31 -1.23 11.15 3.05
C PRO A 31 -0.39 12.15 3.86
N PRO A 32 -0.90 12.63 5.00
CA PRO A 32 -0.20 13.63 5.81
C PRO A 32 1.20 13.17 6.27
N GLN A 33 1.40 11.86 6.43
CA GLN A 33 2.68 11.25 6.81
C GLN A 33 3.77 11.41 5.74
N LEU A 34 3.38 11.63 4.49
CA LEU A 34 4.31 11.90 3.40
C LEU A 34 4.62 13.38 3.25
N ARG A 35 3.81 14.28 3.83
CA ARG A 35 3.94 15.74 3.69
C ARG A 35 5.19 16.34 4.34
N ASN A 36 5.99 15.55 5.06
CA ASN A 36 7.23 16.01 5.67
C ASN A 36 8.43 15.86 4.72
N PHE A 37 8.78 16.94 4.03
CA PHE A 37 9.91 17.00 3.07
C PHE A 37 11.30 16.85 3.71
N HIS A 38 11.40 17.05 5.01
CA HIS A 38 12.66 16.97 5.75
C HIS A 38 12.88 15.58 6.37
N ASP A 39 11.94 14.65 6.19
CA ASP A 39 12.10 13.27 6.65
C ASP A 39 13.14 12.56 5.77
N PRO A 40 14.26 12.05 6.34
CA PRO A 40 15.22 11.25 5.58
C PRO A 40 14.61 9.96 4.99
N LEU A 41 13.46 9.52 5.51
CA LEU A 41 12.69 8.36 5.02
C LEU A 41 11.59 8.72 4.03
N ALA A 42 11.43 9.99 3.65
CA ALA A 42 10.35 10.45 2.76
C ALA A 42 10.29 9.66 1.44
N ALA A 43 11.45 9.33 0.86
CA ALA A 43 11.52 8.54 -0.37
C ALA A 43 11.00 7.11 -0.19
N SER A 44 11.36 6.44 0.90
CA SER A 44 10.91 5.06 1.19
C SER A 44 9.41 5.04 1.48
N ARG A 45 8.91 6.02 2.25
CA ARG A 45 7.47 6.11 2.54
C ARG A 45 6.66 6.43 1.29
N PHE A 46 7.20 7.26 0.40
CA PHE A 46 6.56 7.53 -0.88
C PHE A 46 6.50 6.28 -1.76
N GLU A 47 7.56 5.48 -1.81
CA GLU A 47 7.56 4.20 -2.52
C GLU A 47 6.49 3.25 -1.98
N GLU A 48 6.39 3.08 -0.67
CA GLU A 48 5.33 2.26 -0.05
C GLU A 48 3.92 2.76 -0.39
N TYR A 49 3.68 4.07 -0.26
CA TYR A 49 2.39 4.67 -0.59
C TYR A 49 2.04 4.49 -2.06
N TYR A 50 2.98 4.75 -2.97
CA TYR A 50 2.79 4.57 -4.40
C TYR A 50 2.44 3.12 -4.72
N LEU A 51 3.16 2.16 -4.15
CA LEU A 51 2.88 0.74 -4.38
C LEU A 51 1.50 0.35 -3.85
N ASN A 52 1.12 0.82 -2.66
CA ASN A 52 -0.22 0.59 -2.12
C ASN A 52 -1.31 1.19 -3.01
N LEU A 53 -1.13 2.43 -3.45
CA LEU A 53 -2.07 3.12 -4.33
C LEU A 53 -2.23 2.37 -5.66
N VAL A 54 -1.13 2.06 -6.33
CA VAL A 54 -1.16 1.38 -7.64
C VAL A 54 -1.74 -0.03 -7.51
N THR A 55 -1.36 -0.79 -6.48
CA THR A 55 -1.91 -2.15 -6.30
C THR A 55 -3.37 -2.16 -5.89
N GLN A 56 -3.86 -1.11 -5.22
CA GLN A 56 -5.27 -0.94 -4.92
C GLN A 56 -6.08 -0.53 -6.17
N GLU A 57 -5.61 0.46 -6.92
CA GLU A 57 -6.31 0.98 -8.10
C GLU A 57 -6.34 -0.05 -9.25
N PHE A 58 -5.27 -0.82 -9.43
CA PHE A 58 -5.19 -1.87 -10.46
C PHE A 58 -5.44 -3.28 -9.91
N GLY A 59 -6.08 -3.42 -8.74
CA GLY A 59 -6.24 -4.71 -8.06
C GLY A 59 -6.92 -5.78 -8.93
N ASP A 60 -8.00 -5.41 -9.61
CA ASP A 60 -8.75 -6.31 -10.50
C ASP A 60 -7.93 -6.71 -11.73
N ASP A 61 -7.19 -5.77 -12.32
CA ASP A 61 -6.31 -6.05 -13.46
C ASP A 61 -5.13 -6.96 -13.06
N LEU A 62 -4.53 -6.71 -11.90
CA LEU A 62 -3.47 -7.56 -11.34
C LEU A 62 -3.98 -8.97 -11.04
N TYR A 63 -5.22 -9.09 -10.56
CA TYR A 63 -5.87 -10.38 -10.38
C TYR A 63 -6.08 -11.08 -11.72
N SER A 64 -6.58 -10.38 -12.74
CA SER A 64 -6.78 -10.93 -14.08
C SER A 64 -5.47 -11.39 -14.73
N ILE A 65 -4.37 -10.64 -14.57
CA ILE A 65 -3.04 -11.03 -15.07
C ILE A 65 -2.59 -12.31 -14.38
N ARG A 66 -2.82 -12.43 -13.07
CA ARG A 66 -2.44 -13.61 -12.29
C ARG A 66 -3.27 -14.85 -12.65
N ASP A 67 -4.54 -14.67 -13.01
CA ASP A 67 -5.44 -15.76 -13.41
C ASP A 67 -5.23 -16.21 -14.87
N ALA A 68 -4.41 -15.49 -15.64
CA ALA A 68 -4.11 -15.83 -17.03
C ALA A 68 -3.43 -17.21 -17.13
N LYS A 69 -3.82 -17.99 -18.15
CA LYS A 69 -3.37 -19.38 -18.35
C LYS A 69 -1.86 -19.52 -18.55
N ASP A 70 -1.21 -18.47 -19.05
CA ASP A 70 0.21 -18.40 -19.35
C ASP A 70 1.03 -17.74 -18.22
N PHE A 71 0.38 -17.36 -17.11
CA PHE A 71 1.06 -16.81 -15.95
C PHE A 71 1.91 -17.88 -15.24
N ASP A 72 3.23 -17.79 -15.36
CA ASP A 72 4.20 -18.60 -14.59
C ASP A 72 4.47 -17.91 -13.24
N PRO A 73 4.00 -18.43 -12.08
CA PRO A 73 4.18 -17.74 -10.80
C PRO A 73 5.64 -17.59 -10.38
N ALA A 74 6.53 -18.53 -10.75
CA ALA A 74 7.93 -18.51 -10.35
C ALA A 74 8.73 -17.45 -11.13
N ARG A 75 8.32 -17.18 -12.38
CA ARG A 75 9.00 -16.22 -13.27
C ARG A 75 8.33 -14.86 -13.32
N SER A 76 7.00 -14.86 -13.42
CA SER A 76 6.20 -13.67 -13.70
C SER A 76 5.97 -12.83 -12.45
N MET A 77 5.84 -13.44 -11.26
CA MET A 77 5.66 -12.68 -10.02
C MET A 77 6.87 -11.77 -9.71
N PRO A 78 8.13 -12.25 -9.71
CA PRO A 78 9.27 -11.37 -9.50
C PRO A 78 9.39 -10.26 -10.55
N MET A 79 9.03 -10.55 -11.81
CA MET A 79 9.01 -9.55 -12.88
C MET A 79 7.95 -8.47 -12.65
N LEU A 80 6.74 -8.87 -12.28
CA LEU A 80 5.64 -7.95 -11.99
C LEU A 80 5.97 -7.04 -10.80
N VAL A 81 6.47 -7.62 -9.70
CA VAL A 81 6.93 -6.84 -8.53
C VAL A 81 8.02 -5.85 -8.95
N ARG A 82 9.02 -6.28 -9.72
CA ARG A 82 10.09 -5.40 -10.19
C ARG A 82 9.53 -4.25 -11.04
N ALA A 83 8.62 -4.54 -11.98
CA ALA A 83 8.03 -3.52 -12.84
C ALA A 83 7.24 -2.47 -12.05
N LEU A 84 6.42 -2.90 -11.08
CA LEU A 84 5.67 -1.99 -10.20
C LEU A 84 6.59 -1.10 -9.39
N LYS A 85 7.67 -1.66 -8.80
CA LYS A 85 8.68 -0.88 -8.08
C LYS A 85 9.44 0.09 -8.99
N GLN A 86 9.73 -0.31 -10.23
CA GLN A 86 10.37 0.56 -11.21
C GLN A 86 9.48 1.75 -11.60
N GLY A 87 8.15 1.63 -11.50
CA GLY A 87 7.22 2.74 -11.74
C GLY A 87 7.49 3.97 -10.87
N VAL A 88 8.05 3.80 -9.67
CA VAL A 88 8.43 4.92 -8.77
C VAL A 88 9.57 5.76 -9.35
N ASN A 89 10.35 5.23 -10.30
CA ASN A 89 11.49 5.92 -10.90
C ASN A 89 11.11 6.88 -12.02
N ILE A 90 9.83 6.96 -12.40
CA ILE A 90 9.35 7.99 -13.35
C ILE A 90 9.32 9.38 -12.72
N PHE A 91 9.40 9.47 -11.39
CA PHE A 91 9.44 10.72 -10.66
C PHE A 91 10.86 11.00 -10.19
N ASP A 92 11.38 12.16 -10.55
CA ASP A 92 12.64 12.66 -10.02
C ASP A 92 12.50 13.00 -8.52
N PRO A 93 13.61 13.03 -7.75
CA PRO A 93 13.56 13.37 -6.33
C PRO A 93 12.89 14.73 -6.05
N ASP A 94 13.06 15.69 -6.95
CA ASP A 94 12.46 17.01 -6.84
C ASP A 94 10.96 16.98 -7.18
N GLU A 95 10.52 16.13 -8.12
CA GLU A 95 9.10 15.94 -8.43
C GLU A 95 8.37 15.20 -7.31
N LYS A 96 9.00 14.18 -6.71
CA LYS A 96 8.50 13.51 -5.51
C LYS A 96 8.29 14.53 -4.40
N ARG A 97 9.26 15.41 -4.16
CA ARG A 97 9.13 16.50 -3.17
C ARG A 97 8.10 17.54 -3.60
N MET A 98 8.02 17.91 -4.87
CA MET A 98 7.05 18.90 -5.35
C MET A 98 5.62 18.40 -5.19
N LEU A 99 5.32 17.16 -5.61
CA LEU A 99 4.00 16.54 -5.46
C LEU A 99 3.54 16.57 -4.01
N ILE A 100 4.43 16.19 -3.10
CA ILE A 100 4.15 16.23 -1.67
C ILE A 100 3.83 17.69 -1.21
N SER A 101 4.47 18.71 -1.80
CA SER A 101 4.35 20.14 -1.41
C SER A 101 3.18 20.88 -2.04
N SER A 102 2.85 20.57 -3.29
CA SER A 102 1.71 21.17 -3.99
C SER A 102 0.40 20.71 -3.37
N LEU A 103 0.37 19.49 -2.83
CA LEU A 103 -0.82 18.91 -2.19
C LEU A 103 -1.01 19.32 -0.74
N SER A 104 0.04 19.77 -0.02
CA SER A 104 -0.11 20.38 1.30
C SER A 104 -0.64 21.82 1.24
N LYS A 105 -0.59 22.47 0.07
CA LYS A 105 -0.96 23.89 -0.11
C LYS A 105 -2.41 24.10 -0.55
N GLY A 106 -3.17 23.03 -0.81
CA GLY A 106 -4.57 23.09 -1.28
C GLY A 106 -5.65 23.04 -0.20
N GLU A 107 -5.32 23.14 1.10
CA GLU A 107 -6.28 23.06 2.22
C GLU A 107 -6.77 24.42 2.74
N GLY A 108 -6.99 25.41 1.87
CA GLY A 108 -7.33 26.74 2.37
C GLY A 108 -7.85 27.74 1.34
N GLU A 109 -8.75 27.33 0.45
CA GLU A 109 -9.57 28.26 -0.33
C GLU A 109 -11.04 27.83 -0.36
#